data_AF-A0A0S8D8Q9-F1
#
_entry.id   AF-A0A0S8D8Q9-F1
#
_cell.length_a   1.000
_cell.length_b   1.000
_cell.length_c   1.000
_cell.angle_alpha   90.00
_cell.angle_beta   90.00
_cell.angle_gamma   90.00
#
_symmetry.space_group_name_H-M   'P 1'
#
loop_
_entity.id
_entity.type
_entity.pdbx_description
1 polymer ?
#
loop_
_entity_poly.entity_id
_entity_poly.type
_entity_poly.pdbx_seq_one_letter_code
_entity_poly.pdbx_strand_id
1 'polypeptide(L)'
;MTYYITIFLSIFYLTSNFSLQASIIKIIPTKDKKTYAELPGNNKEDREKIEKLIILIGSHGKISLLMHHQKEARKLGKELEHVHPLQFLGCIFSNKKLKPYMEDIDNDFFKWSNFIKGLSTNLEHEYIKNNLIKYLDDFAKEINIPREYIESYIKNRDWKGLVKFLIYTP
;
A
#
# COMPACT_ATOMS: atom_id res chain seq x y z
N MET A 1 41.68 13.65 -31.45
CA MET A 1 41.17 14.87 -30.80
C MET A 1 41.47 14.76 -29.31
N THR A 2 42.50 15.50 -28.88
CA THR A 2 42.81 15.91 -27.50
C THR A 2 41.60 16.59 -26.81
N TYR A 3 41.43 16.74 -25.49
CA TYR A 3 42.15 16.40 -24.23
C TYR A 3 41.11 16.54 -23.06
N TYR A 4 41.24 16.07 -21.81
CA TYR A 4 42.19 15.18 -21.09
C TYR A 4 41.39 13.95 -20.51
N ILE A 5 41.69 13.11 -19.49
CA ILE A 5 42.58 13.06 -18.28
C ILE A 5 42.20 14.11 -17.19
N THR A 6 42.33 13.99 -15.86
CA THR A 6 43.02 13.04 -14.94
C THR A 6 42.30 12.93 -13.57
N ILE A 7 42.45 11.82 -12.86
CA ILE A 7 42.20 11.71 -11.40
C ILE A 7 43.52 12.03 -10.68
N PHE A 8 43.56 12.92 -9.68
CA PHE A 8 44.33 12.81 -8.41
C PHE A 8 44.41 14.13 -7.63
N LEU A 9 44.71 14.03 -6.32
CA LEU A 9 45.22 15.07 -5.40
C LEU A 9 44.34 16.33 -5.25
N SER A 10 43.80 16.65 -4.07
CA SER A 10 44.61 16.87 -2.87
C SER A 10 43.86 16.59 -1.55
N ILE A 11 44.48 15.76 -0.69
CA ILE A 11 44.23 15.81 0.76
C ILE A 11 45.33 16.69 1.35
N PHE A 12 45.02 17.95 1.67
CA PHE A 12 45.54 18.71 2.82
C PHE A 12 45.03 20.16 2.76
N TYR A 13 44.26 20.58 3.77
CA TYR A 13 44.59 21.78 4.55
C TYR A 13 43.77 21.75 5.84
N LEU A 14 44.47 21.71 6.98
CA LEU A 14 43.83 21.83 8.28
C LEU A 14 43.54 23.31 8.59
N THR A 15 42.53 23.53 9.44
CA THR A 15 42.30 24.77 10.21
C THR A 15 42.24 26.10 9.47
N SER A 16 41.06 26.74 9.48
CA SER A 16 40.95 28.10 10.02
C SER A 16 39.50 28.48 10.36
N ASN A 17 39.38 29.38 11.34
CA ASN A 17 38.24 30.27 11.60
C ASN A 17 36.88 29.63 11.98
N PHE A 18 36.77 29.35 13.28
CA PHE A 18 35.51 29.31 14.01
C PHE A 18 34.71 30.61 13.79
N SER A 19 33.49 30.51 13.27
CA SER A 19 32.60 31.64 13.00
C SER A 19 31.21 31.38 13.57
N LEU A 20 30.91 32.00 14.73
CA LEU A 20 29.60 31.94 15.36
C LEU A 20 28.61 32.90 14.67
N GLN A 21 28.24 32.60 13.42
CA GLN A 21 27.00 33.13 12.89
C GLN A 21 25.84 32.31 13.44
N ALA A 22 25.03 32.95 14.30
CA ALA A 22 23.79 32.38 14.81
C ALA A 22 22.79 32.23 13.65
N SER A 23 22.85 31.07 12.97
CA SER A 23 21.86 30.69 11.98
C SER A 23 20.51 30.55 12.71
N ILE A 24 19.62 31.50 12.44
CA ILE A 24 18.21 31.36 12.80
C ILE A 24 17.71 30.14 12.02
N ILE A 25 17.66 29.00 12.70
CA ILE A 25 17.01 27.80 12.17
C ILE A 25 15.54 28.18 12.04
N LYS A 26 15.15 28.61 10.82
CA LYS A 26 13.77 28.52 10.39
C LYS A 26 13.43 27.04 10.44
N ILE A 27 12.81 26.62 11.53
CA ILE A 27 12.13 25.34 11.64
C ILE A 27 11.01 25.44 10.61
N ILE A 28 11.30 25.02 9.37
CA ILE A 28 10.29 24.77 8.37
C ILE A 28 9.38 23.72 9.02
N PRO A 29 8.10 24.03 9.31
CA PRO A 29 7.22 23.06 9.93
C PRO A 29 7.20 21.84 9.02
N THR A 30 7.66 20.70 9.56
CA THR A 30 7.82 19.46 8.79
C THR A 30 6.43 18.88 8.50
N LYS A 31 5.79 19.45 7.47
CA LYS A 31 4.44 19.19 6.97
C LYS A 31 3.96 17.81 7.38
N ASP A 32 3.00 17.78 8.29
CA ASP A 32 2.86 16.69 9.26
C ASP A 32 2.97 15.32 8.60
N LYS A 33 3.97 14.55 9.04
CA LYS A 33 4.18 13.17 8.60
C LYS A 33 3.05 12.31 9.18
N LYS A 34 1.88 12.36 8.53
CA LYS A 34 0.75 11.44 8.78
C LYS A 34 1.29 10.05 9.04
N THR A 35 0.85 9.46 10.15
CA THR A 35 1.10 8.08 10.54
C THR A 35 0.26 7.12 9.71
N TYR A 36 0.49 5.82 9.85
CA TYR A 36 -0.35 4.81 9.20
C TYR A 36 -1.82 4.88 9.66
N ALA A 37 -2.06 5.21 10.93
CA ALA A 37 -3.40 5.29 11.51
C ALA A 37 -4.23 6.49 11.02
N GLU A 38 -3.58 7.53 10.48
CA GLU A 38 -4.22 8.75 9.92
C GLU A 38 -4.48 8.65 8.40
N LEU A 39 -4.33 7.45 7.84
CA LEU A 39 -4.63 7.17 6.44
C LEU A 39 -6.12 6.98 6.20
N PRO A 40 -6.65 7.42 5.04
CA PRO A 40 -8.01 7.13 4.61
C PRO A 40 -8.33 5.63 4.66
N GLY A 41 -9.49 5.28 5.21
CA GLY A 41 -9.97 3.91 5.40
C GLY A 41 -9.81 3.32 6.81
N ASN A 42 -9.04 3.94 7.70
CA ASN A 42 -8.86 3.42 9.08
C ASN A 42 -10.06 3.71 10.03
N ASN A 43 -11.19 4.19 9.51
CA ASN A 43 -12.39 4.43 10.31
C ASN A 43 -13.34 3.22 10.24
N LYS A 44 -14.28 3.15 11.18
CA LYS A 44 -15.22 2.03 11.29
C LYS A 44 -16.11 1.87 10.05
N GLU A 45 -16.62 2.96 9.49
CA GLU A 45 -17.58 2.93 8.38
C GLU A 45 -16.93 2.38 7.10
N ASP A 46 -15.71 2.81 6.78
CA ASP A 46 -14.95 2.28 5.63
C ASP A 46 -14.60 0.81 5.85
N ARG A 47 -14.21 0.40 7.06
CA ARG A 47 -13.95 -1.03 7.37
C ARG A 47 -15.21 -1.90 7.23
N GLU A 48 -16.38 -1.44 7.69
CA GLU A 48 -17.67 -2.13 7.48
C GLU A 48 -18.05 -2.21 5.98
N LYS A 49 -17.77 -1.16 5.18
CA LYS A 49 -17.93 -1.20 3.72
C LYS A 49 -16.98 -2.18 3.03
N ILE A 50 -15.72 -2.27 3.48
CA ILE A 50 -14.72 -3.22 2.96
C ILE A 50 -15.17 -4.65 3.25
N GLU A 51 -15.54 -4.95 4.51
CA GLU A 51 -16.10 -6.26 4.89
C GLU A 51 -17.29 -6.62 4.01
N LYS A 52 -18.27 -5.71 3.86
CA LYS A 52 -19.43 -5.93 3.00
C LYS A 52 -19.06 -6.17 1.54
N LEU A 53 -18.10 -5.41 0.99
CA LEU A 53 -17.67 -5.55 -0.41
C LEU A 53 -17.01 -6.91 -0.66
N ILE A 54 -16.11 -7.35 0.21
CA ILE A 54 -15.42 -8.64 0.06
C ILE A 54 -16.39 -9.81 0.24
N ILE A 55 -17.27 -9.76 1.25
CA ILE A 55 -18.33 -10.78 1.43
C ILE A 55 -19.23 -10.83 0.19
N LEU A 56 -19.66 -9.68 -0.35
CA LEU A 56 -20.53 -9.59 -1.52
C LEU A 56 -19.92 -10.23 -2.78
N ILE A 57 -18.63 -9.99 -3.05
CA ILE A 57 -17.93 -10.53 -4.22
C ILE A 57 -17.57 -12.03 -4.00
N GLY A 58 -17.14 -12.42 -2.80
CA GLY A 58 -16.81 -13.80 -2.46
C GLY A 58 -18.04 -14.71 -2.56
N SER A 59 -19.07 -14.44 -1.77
CA SER A 59 -20.25 -15.31 -1.62
C SER A 59 -21.12 -15.49 -2.87
N HIS A 60 -21.03 -14.62 -3.88
CA HIS A 60 -21.86 -14.68 -5.08
C HIS A 60 -21.05 -15.20 -6.29
N GLY A 61 -21.55 -16.27 -6.92
CA GLY A 61 -21.03 -16.73 -8.21
C GLY A 61 -21.22 -15.68 -9.32
N LYS A 62 -20.30 -15.67 -10.29
CA LYS A 62 -20.20 -14.70 -11.40
C LYS A 62 -21.53 -14.22 -11.99
N ILE A 63 -22.48 -15.12 -12.26
CA ILE A 63 -23.77 -14.77 -12.87
C ILE A 63 -24.60 -13.88 -11.93
N SER A 64 -24.74 -14.27 -10.65
CA SER A 64 -25.47 -13.45 -9.66
C SER A 64 -24.78 -12.11 -9.42
N LEU A 65 -23.44 -12.12 -9.32
CA LEU A 65 -22.64 -10.91 -9.18
C LEU A 65 -22.87 -9.92 -10.35
N LEU A 66 -23.01 -10.43 -11.59
CA LEU A 66 -23.27 -9.60 -12.77
C LEU A 66 -24.73 -9.12 -12.89
N MET A 67 -25.70 -9.99 -12.59
CA MET A 67 -27.12 -9.73 -12.85
C MET A 67 -27.82 -8.96 -11.71
N HIS A 68 -27.42 -9.19 -10.46
CA HIS A 68 -28.11 -8.65 -9.28
C HIS A 68 -27.23 -7.69 -8.48
N HIS A 69 -25.97 -8.06 -8.20
CA HIS A 69 -25.13 -7.33 -7.25
C HIS A 69 -24.15 -6.32 -7.88
N GLN A 70 -24.03 -6.27 -9.21
CA GLN A 70 -23.04 -5.43 -9.91
C GLN A 70 -23.16 -3.94 -9.55
N LYS A 71 -24.39 -3.44 -9.40
CA LYS A 71 -24.64 -2.04 -9.02
C LYS A 71 -24.21 -1.74 -7.59
N GLU A 72 -24.43 -2.68 -6.67
CA GLU A 72 -24.05 -2.56 -5.26
C GLU A 72 -22.53 -2.67 -5.08
N ALA A 73 -21.88 -3.65 -5.69
CA ALA A 73 -20.43 -3.80 -5.67
C ALA A 73 -19.71 -2.56 -6.28
N ARG A 74 -20.25 -1.99 -7.37
CA ARG A 74 -19.75 -0.73 -7.94
C ARG A 74 -20.00 0.48 -7.03
N LYS A 75 -21.14 0.54 -6.34
CA LYS A 75 -21.44 1.61 -5.37
C LYS A 75 -20.44 1.56 -4.22
N LEU A 76 -20.28 0.41 -3.56
CA LEU A 76 -19.33 0.20 -2.48
C LEU A 76 -17.88 0.46 -2.92
N GLY A 77 -17.48 -0.01 -4.11
CA GLY A 77 -16.15 0.26 -4.66
C GLY A 77 -15.88 1.75 -4.89
N LYS A 78 -16.89 2.52 -5.32
CA LYS A 78 -16.79 3.99 -5.44
C LYS A 78 -16.78 4.69 -4.07
N GLU A 79 -17.58 4.21 -3.12
CA GLU A 79 -17.59 4.69 -1.73
C GLU A 79 -16.30 4.32 -0.95
N LEU A 80 -15.36 3.61 -1.57
CA LEU A 80 -14.05 3.25 -1.05
C LEU A 80 -12.89 3.79 -1.92
N GLU A 81 -13.18 4.61 -2.95
CA GLU A 81 -12.17 5.15 -3.87
C GLU A 81 -11.15 6.06 -3.18
N HIS A 82 -11.52 6.65 -2.03
CA HIS A 82 -10.62 7.46 -1.20
C HIS A 82 -9.68 6.64 -0.29
N VAL A 83 -9.92 5.33 -0.11
CA VAL A 83 -9.20 4.50 0.87
C VAL A 83 -7.77 4.19 0.41
N HIS A 84 -6.81 4.30 1.33
CA HIS A 84 -5.42 3.94 1.05
C HIS A 84 -5.28 2.42 0.87
N PRO A 85 -4.58 1.90 -0.16
CA PRO A 85 -4.58 0.47 -0.48
C PRO A 85 -4.01 -0.42 0.63
N LEU A 86 -3.08 0.07 1.46
CA LEU A 86 -2.65 -0.69 2.65
C LEU A 86 -3.71 -0.76 3.74
N GLN A 87 -4.54 0.27 3.93
CA GLN A 87 -5.67 0.23 4.89
C GLN A 87 -6.77 -0.72 4.39
N PHE A 88 -7.02 -0.74 3.07
CA PHE A 88 -7.91 -1.71 2.43
C PHE A 88 -7.43 -3.15 2.68
N LEU A 89 -6.15 -3.44 2.42
CA LEU A 89 -5.54 -4.75 2.66
C LEU A 89 -5.47 -5.11 4.15
N GLY A 90 -5.17 -4.13 5.02
CA GLY A 90 -5.08 -4.30 6.47
C GLY A 90 -6.40 -4.76 7.07
N CYS A 91 -7.50 -4.08 6.70
CA CYS A 91 -8.86 -4.49 7.04
C CYS A 91 -9.19 -5.92 6.58
N ILE A 92 -8.73 -6.32 5.39
CA ILE A 92 -9.00 -7.65 4.84
C ILE A 92 -8.24 -8.74 5.60
N PHE A 93 -6.92 -8.59 5.73
CA PHE A 93 -6.06 -9.69 6.18
C PHE A 93 -5.86 -9.74 7.71
N SER A 94 -6.17 -8.66 8.44
CA SER A 94 -6.31 -8.74 9.91
C SER A 94 -7.62 -9.43 10.34
N ASN A 95 -8.69 -9.35 9.54
CA ASN A 95 -9.96 -10.03 9.83
C ASN A 95 -9.98 -11.45 9.26
N LYS A 96 -9.69 -12.45 10.11
CA LYS A 96 -9.71 -13.88 9.74
C LYS A 96 -11.02 -14.37 9.11
N LYS A 97 -12.15 -13.68 9.30
CA LYS A 97 -13.44 -14.03 8.65
C LYS A 97 -13.45 -13.72 7.14
N LEU A 98 -12.55 -12.87 6.65
CA LEU A 98 -12.48 -12.47 5.24
C LEU A 98 -11.58 -13.35 4.37
N LYS A 99 -10.61 -14.10 4.95
CA LYS A 99 -9.71 -14.99 4.18
C LYS A 99 -10.49 -15.96 3.25
N PRO A 100 -11.53 -16.69 3.69
CA PRO A 100 -12.27 -17.60 2.81
C PRO A 100 -12.94 -16.90 1.62
N TYR A 101 -13.50 -15.71 1.82
CA TYR A 101 -14.09 -14.93 0.73
C TYR A 101 -13.03 -14.42 -0.25
N MET A 102 -11.79 -14.21 0.19
CA MET A 102 -10.66 -13.89 -0.70
C MET A 102 -10.19 -15.12 -1.49
N GLU A 103 -10.24 -16.32 -0.92
CA GLU A 103 -10.04 -17.58 -1.66
C GLU A 103 -11.13 -17.78 -2.72
N ASP A 104 -12.41 -17.52 -2.40
CA ASP A 104 -13.54 -17.51 -3.36
C ASP A 104 -13.41 -16.43 -4.46
N ILE A 105 -12.60 -15.41 -4.24
CA ILE A 105 -12.29 -14.34 -5.20
C ILE A 105 -11.12 -14.74 -6.11
N ASP A 106 -10.10 -15.42 -5.60
CA ASP A 106 -8.95 -15.90 -6.37
C ASP A 106 -9.28 -17.13 -7.24
N ASN A 107 -10.13 -18.03 -6.73
CA ASN A 107 -10.59 -19.22 -7.44
C ASN A 107 -11.50 -18.90 -8.66
N ASP A 108 -12.15 -17.73 -8.71
CA ASP A 108 -12.90 -17.25 -9.88
C ASP A 108 -12.05 -16.22 -10.66
N PHE A 109 -11.49 -16.65 -11.79
CA PHE A 109 -10.68 -15.80 -12.69
C PHE A 109 -11.34 -14.46 -13.03
N PHE A 110 -12.67 -14.39 -13.14
CA PHE A 110 -13.38 -13.14 -13.43
C PHE A 110 -13.45 -12.23 -12.20
N LYS A 111 -13.68 -12.76 -11.00
CA LYS A 111 -13.59 -11.97 -9.75
C LYS A 111 -12.16 -11.46 -9.56
N TRP A 112 -11.18 -12.37 -9.59
CA TRP A 112 -9.76 -12.08 -9.38
C TRP A 112 -9.22 -11.00 -10.32
N SER A 113 -9.47 -11.15 -11.63
CA SER A 113 -8.98 -10.21 -12.65
C SER A 113 -9.52 -8.80 -12.46
N ASN A 114 -10.80 -8.65 -12.10
CA ASN A 114 -11.38 -7.34 -11.80
C ASN A 114 -10.87 -6.77 -10.46
N PHE A 115 -10.78 -7.59 -9.42
CA PHE A 115 -10.28 -7.19 -8.09
C PHE A 115 -8.83 -6.67 -8.17
N ILE A 116 -7.92 -7.46 -8.74
CA ILE A 116 -6.51 -7.10 -8.87
C ILE A 116 -6.34 -5.87 -9.75
N LYS A 117 -7.08 -5.74 -10.87
CA LYS A 117 -6.98 -4.55 -11.73
C LYS A 117 -7.32 -3.24 -11.00
N GLY A 118 -8.32 -3.25 -10.13
CA GLY A 118 -8.65 -2.09 -9.28
C GLY A 118 -7.54 -1.81 -8.27
N LEU A 119 -7.20 -2.82 -7.46
CA LEU A 119 -6.24 -2.69 -6.38
C LEU A 119 -4.82 -2.33 -6.87
N SER A 120 -4.34 -2.94 -7.95
CA SER A 120 -3.00 -2.70 -8.50
C SER A 120 -2.81 -1.26 -8.97
N THR A 121 -3.88 -0.64 -9.48
CA THR A 121 -3.85 0.77 -9.91
C THR A 121 -3.58 1.69 -8.71
N ASN A 122 -4.22 1.42 -7.58
CA ASN A 122 -4.02 2.20 -6.35
C ASN A 122 -2.66 1.89 -5.69
N LEU A 123 -2.22 0.63 -5.68
CA LEU A 123 -0.89 0.25 -5.19
C LEU A 123 0.23 0.92 -5.98
N GLU A 124 0.17 0.91 -7.31
CA GLU A 124 1.17 1.54 -8.18
C GLU A 124 1.24 3.08 -7.94
N HIS A 125 0.07 3.71 -7.79
CA HIS A 125 -0.04 5.16 -7.51
C HIS A 125 0.59 5.56 -6.16
N GLU A 126 0.46 4.73 -5.13
CA GLU A 126 1.10 4.96 -3.82
C GLU A 126 2.55 4.46 -3.75
N TYR A 127 2.94 3.50 -4.60
CA TYR A 127 4.34 3.08 -4.77
C TYR A 127 5.18 4.22 -5.36
N ILE A 128 4.69 4.89 -6.40
CA ILE A 128 5.37 6.03 -7.05
C ILE A 128 5.59 7.20 -6.06
N LYS A 129 4.72 7.35 -5.05
CA LYS A 129 4.86 8.34 -3.97
C LYS A 129 5.79 7.90 -2.83
N ASN A 130 6.33 6.68 -2.90
CA ASN A 130 7.03 5.99 -1.80
C ASN A 130 6.18 5.81 -0.52
N ASN A 131 4.85 5.89 -0.62
CA ASN A 131 3.96 5.76 0.52
C ASN A 131 3.85 4.30 0.99
N LEU A 132 3.89 3.31 0.09
CA LEU A 132 3.83 1.89 0.49
C LEU A 132 4.96 1.50 1.44
N ILE A 133 6.22 1.86 1.10
CA ILE A 133 7.39 1.55 1.95
C ILE A 133 7.36 2.38 3.25
N LYS A 134 6.93 3.65 3.19
CA LYS A 134 6.81 4.53 4.37
C LYS A 134 5.95 3.93 5.48
N TYR A 135 4.90 3.21 5.14
CA TYR A 135 3.93 2.65 6.09
C TYR A 135 4.04 1.13 6.30
N LEU A 136 5.04 0.49 5.69
CA LEU A 136 5.14 -0.96 5.64
C LEU A 136 5.29 -1.59 7.03
N ASP A 137 6.04 -0.95 7.93
CA ASP A 137 6.25 -1.43 9.30
C ASP A 137 4.95 -1.52 10.10
N ASP A 138 3.99 -0.63 9.87
CA ASP A 138 2.72 -0.62 10.63
C ASP A 138 1.66 -1.52 9.99
N PHE A 139 1.62 -1.59 8.66
CA PHE A 139 0.81 -2.58 7.92
C PHE A 139 1.22 -4.02 8.27
N ALA A 140 2.52 -4.30 8.34
CA ALA A 140 3.08 -5.59 8.75
C ALA A 140 2.62 -6.01 10.15
N LYS A 141 2.58 -5.08 11.11
CA LYS A 141 2.07 -5.29 12.47
C LYS A 141 0.56 -5.57 12.47
N GLU A 142 -0.23 -4.80 11.73
CA GLU A 142 -1.70 -4.93 11.69
C GLU A 142 -2.14 -6.34 11.24
N ILE A 143 -1.50 -6.88 10.22
CA ILE A 143 -1.81 -8.21 9.67
C ILE A 143 -0.99 -9.34 10.32
N ASN A 144 -0.11 -9.01 11.28
CA ASN A 144 0.77 -9.95 11.99
C ASN A 144 1.66 -10.81 11.05
N ILE A 145 2.30 -10.16 10.06
CA ILE A 145 3.25 -10.81 9.13
C ILE A 145 4.56 -10.01 9.13
N PRO A 146 5.74 -10.64 9.30
CA PRO A 146 7.01 -9.93 9.26
C PRO A 146 7.22 -9.18 7.93
N ARG A 147 7.69 -7.93 8.04
CA ARG A 147 7.82 -6.97 6.93
C ARG A 147 8.61 -7.53 5.75
N GLU A 148 9.63 -8.34 6.01
CA GLU A 148 10.59 -8.86 5.05
C GLU A 148 9.90 -9.71 3.97
N TYR A 149 8.85 -10.44 4.34
CA TYR A 149 8.05 -11.24 3.41
C TYR A 149 7.17 -10.37 2.49
N ILE A 150 6.79 -9.18 2.94
CA ILE A 150 5.92 -8.25 2.22
C ILE A 150 6.75 -7.31 1.31
N GLU A 151 7.92 -6.86 1.79
CA GLU A 151 8.75 -5.84 1.14
C GLU A 151 9.28 -6.29 -0.23
N SER A 152 9.51 -7.59 -0.40
CA SER A 152 9.96 -8.20 -1.65
C SER A 152 8.94 -7.99 -2.78
N TYR A 153 7.66 -8.33 -2.54
CA TYR A 153 6.57 -8.11 -3.51
C TYR A 153 6.40 -6.62 -3.83
N ILE A 154 6.49 -5.73 -2.84
CA ILE A 154 6.35 -4.28 -3.05
C ILE A 154 7.50 -3.73 -3.90
N LYS A 155 8.76 -4.08 -3.63
CA LYS A 155 9.92 -3.67 -4.45
C LYS A 155 9.85 -4.19 -5.87
N ASN A 156 9.37 -5.43 -6.05
CA ASN A 156 9.20 -6.06 -7.36
C ASN A 156 7.92 -5.63 -8.09
N ARG A 157 7.05 -4.84 -7.44
CA ARG A 157 5.69 -4.46 -7.90
C ARG A 157 4.80 -5.66 -8.26
N ASP A 158 5.02 -6.80 -7.61
CA ASP A 158 4.20 -8.00 -7.80
C ASP A 158 2.93 -7.92 -6.94
N TRP A 159 2.03 -7.03 -7.36
CA TRP A 159 0.73 -6.80 -6.71
C TRP A 159 -0.16 -8.05 -6.69
N LYS A 160 0.03 -8.98 -7.64
CA LYS A 160 -0.72 -10.25 -7.71
C LYS A 160 -0.16 -11.27 -6.72
N GLY A 161 1.16 -11.43 -6.67
CA GLY A 161 1.84 -12.30 -5.72
C GLY A 161 1.66 -11.84 -4.28
N LEU A 162 1.70 -10.52 -4.03
CA LEU A 162 1.40 -9.94 -2.72
C LEU A 162 0.04 -10.42 -2.18
N VAL A 163 -1.04 -10.24 -2.95
CA VAL A 163 -2.39 -10.62 -2.47
C VAL A 163 -2.51 -12.13 -2.31
N LYS A 164 -1.95 -12.94 -3.24
CA LYS A 164 -1.92 -14.41 -3.08
C LYS A 164 -1.16 -14.87 -1.83
N PHE A 165 -0.01 -14.25 -1.56
CA PHE A 165 0.76 -14.50 -0.34
C PHE A 165 -0.06 -14.17 0.92
N LEU A 166 -0.76 -13.03 0.95
CA LEU A 166 -1.60 -12.64 2.09
C LEU A 166 -2.83 -13.57 2.28
N ILE A 167 -3.36 -14.16 1.21
CA ILE A 167 -4.42 -15.19 1.29
C ILE A 167 -3.90 -16.47 1.94
N TYR A 168 -2.80 -17.02 1.40
CA TYR A 168 -2.32 -18.37 1.78
C TYR A 168 -1.28 -18.40 2.90
N THR A 169 -0.90 -17.25 3.47
CA THR A 169 -0.19 -17.19 4.76
C THR A 169 -1.16 -17.64 5.88
N PRO A 170 -0.71 -18.41 6.90
CA PRO A 170 -1.54 -18.78 8.05
C PRO A 170 -2.19 -17.59 8.79
#